data_AF-C8PM14-F1
#
_entry.id   AF-C8PM14-F1
#
_cell.length_a   1.000
_cell.length_b   1.000
_cell.length_c   1.000
_cell.angle_alpha   90.00
_cell.angle_beta   90.00
_cell.angle_gamma   90.00
#
_symmetry.space_group_name_H-M   'P 1'
#
loop_
_entity.id
_entity.type
_entity.pdbx_description
1 polymer ?
#
loop_
_entity_poly.entity_id
_entity_poly.type
_entity_poly.pdbx_seq_one_letter_code
_entity_poly.pdbx_strand_id
1 'polypeptide(L)'
;TDLELLDKELSKDEITDKTGILDVKLCLKDGTTIDIEIQNSWSTEFIPRTLFYWAKMYIEGFKEGEPYTSLTRCIAINLISQGFKLNSEVHSAYRILEQQTYQQLTDLLEIHFLNLAAVKGTKIRQA
;
A
#
# COMPACT_ATOMS: atom_id res chain seq x y z
N THR A 1 18.03 3.07 13.40
CA THR A 1 17.41 2.12 12.45
C THR A 1 16.64 2.93 11.44
N ASP A 2 16.74 2.62 10.14
CA ASP A 2 16.15 3.43 9.06
C ASP A 2 14.66 3.14 8.80
N LEU A 3 14.11 2.17 9.53
CA LEU A 3 12.78 1.58 9.39
C LEU A 3 12.30 1.10 10.77
N GLU A 4 11.00 1.22 11.03
CA GLU A 4 10.29 0.65 12.17
C GLU A 4 9.17 -0.30 11.71
N LEU A 5 9.01 -1.43 12.40
CA LEU A 5 7.87 -2.34 12.22
C LEU A 5 6.76 -1.93 13.18
N LEU A 6 5.56 -1.72 12.67
CA LEU A 6 4.40 -1.25 13.43
C LEU A 6 3.39 -2.38 13.71
N ASP A 7 2.43 -2.10 14.58
CA ASP A 7 1.28 -2.98 14.79
C ASP A 7 0.48 -3.16 13.50
N LYS A 8 0.06 -4.40 13.25
CA LYS A 8 -0.63 -4.83 12.04
C LYS A 8 -2.12 -4.57 12.09
N GLU A 9 -2.69 -4.42 13.29
CA GLU A 9 -4.12 -4.15 13.45
C GLU A 9 -4.40 -2.68 13.17
N LEU A 10 -5.31 -2.44 12.22
CA LEU A 10 -5.78 -1.09 11.92
C LEU A 10 -6.75 -0.64 13.00
N SER A 11 -6.61 0.62 13.43
CA SER A 11 -7.49 1.22 14.42
C SER A 11 -8.95 1.21 13.96
N LYS A 12 -9.85 0.95 14.91
CA LYS A 12 -11.30 1.11 14.71
C LYS A 12 -11.76 2.39 15.35
N ASP A 13 -12.69 3.08 14.69
CA ASP A 13 -13.32 4.27 15.25
C ASP A 13 -14.59 3.85 16.02
N GLU A 14 -15.33 2.88 15.47
CA GLU A 14 -16.50 2.26 16.09
C GLU A 14 -16.35 0.74 16.23
N ILE A 15 -17.03 0.14 17.22
CA ILE A 15 -16.98 -1.33 17.46
C ILE A 15 -17.46 -2.11 16.23
N THR A 16 -18.41 -1.55 15.48
CA THR A 16 -19.01 -2.15 14.29
C THR A 16 -18.13 -2.05 13.03
N ASP A 17 -17.01 -1.32 13.10
CA ASP A 17 -16.14 -1.14 11.95
C ASP A 17 -15.49 -2.45 11.51
N LYS A 18 -15.26 -2.55 10.20
CA LYS A 18 -14.55 -3.68 9.60
C LYS A 18 -13.13 -3.74 10.16
N THR A 19 -12.75 -4.87 10.74
CA THR A 19 -11.36 -5.10 11.15
C THR A 19 -10.47 -5.21 9.90
N GLY A 20 -9.37 -4.45 9.89
CA GLY A 20 -8.27 -4.66 8.97
C GLY A 20 -7.04 -5.14 9.71
N ILE A 21 -6.43 -6.22 9.24
CA ILE A 21 -5.18 -6.76 9.77
C ILE A 21 -4.24 -6.87 8.59
N LEU A 22 -3.11 -6.18 8.67
CA LEU A 22 -2.09 -6.13 7.64
C LEU A 22 -1.16 -7.33 7.77
N ASP A 23 -0.57 -7.78 6.66
CA ASP A 23 0.52 -8.78 6.74
C ASP A 23 1.79 -8.15 7.34
N VAL A 24 2.18 -6.98 6.86
CA VAL A 24 3.34 -6.20 7.34
C VAL A 24 3.06 -4.70 7.23
N LYS A 25 3.34 -3.95 8.30
CA LYS A 25 3.24 -2.49 8.34
C LYS A 25 4.54 -1.87 8.78
N LEU A 26 5.01 -0.87 8.05
CA LEU A 26 6.30 -0.23 8.28
C LEU A 26 6.16 1.29 8.35
N CYS A 27 7.06 1.93 9.12
CA CYS A 27 7.25 3.37 9.10
C CYS A 27 8.70 3.70 8.76
N LEU A 28 8.90 4.62 7.82
CA LEU A 28 10.21 5.18 7.48
C LEU A 28 10.52 6.39 8.36
N LYS A 29 11.79 6.79 8.40
CA LYS A 29 12.24 7.97 9.15
C LYS A 29 11.57 9.29 8.77
N ASP A 30 11.10 9.42 7.53
CA ASP A 30 10.40 10.60 7.03
C ASP A 30 8.88 10.57 7.33
N GLY A 31 8.42 9.56 8.06
CA GLY A 31 7.01 9.35 8.39
C GLY A 31 6.21 8.64 7.30
N THR A 32 6.84 8.22 6.19
CA THR A 32 6.17 7.41 5.18
C THR A 32 5.74 6.07 5.77
N THR A 33 4.47 5.74 5.63
CA THR A 33 3.94 4.44 6.04
C THR A 33 3.86 3.49 4.84
N ILE A 34 4.19 2.22 5.07
CA ILE A 34 4.18 1.19 4.03
C ILE A 34 3.37 -0.01 4.50
N ASP A 35 2.35 -0.35 3.73
CA ASP A 35 1.62 -1.62 3.80
C ASP A 35 2.26 -2.61 2.82
N ILE A 36 2.48 -3.85 3.27
CA ILE A 36 2.87 -4.95 2.39
C ILE A 36 1.91 -6.12 2.62
N GLU A 37 1.18 -6.48 1.58
CA GLU A 37 0.21 -7.57 1.54
C GLU A 37 0.68 -8.70 0.61
N ILE A 38 0.53 -9.96 1.03
CA ILE A 38 1.00 -11.12 0.26
C ILE A 38 -0.17 -12.07 0.02
N GLN A 39 -0.48 -12.33 -1.26
CA GLN A 39 -1.64 -13.13 -1.65
C GLN A 39 -1.25 -14.23 -2.64
N ASN A 40 -1.77 -15.43 -2.41
CA ASN A 40 -1.48 -16.57 -3.29
C ASN A 40 -2.17 -16.46 -4.68
N SER A 41 -3.38 -15.89 -4.72
CA SER A 41 -4.18 -15.82 -5.94
C SER A 41 -4.93 -14.50 -6.04
N TRP A 42 -5.00 -13.91 -7.23
CA TRP A 42 -5.78 -12.70 -7.50
C TRP A 42 -7.26 -12.81 -7.09
N SER A 43 -7.77 -11.77 -6.45
CA SER A 43 -9.18 -11.57 -6.11
C SER A 43 -9.64 -10.17 -6.50
N THR A 44 -10.90 -10.02 -6.90
CA THR A 44 -11.52 -8.70 -7.16
C THR A 44 -11.60 -7.83 -5.91
N GLU A 45 -11.60 -8.45 -4.72
CA GLU A 45 -11.63 -7.75 -3.44
C GLU A 45 -10.32 -7.04 -3.09
N PHE A 46 -9.22 -7.34 -3.81
CA PHE A 46 -7.92 -6.77 -3.47
C PHE A 46 -7.86 -5.28 -3.67
N ILE A 47 -8.35 -4.75 -4.79
CA ILE A 47 -8.31 -3.31 -5.03
C ILE A 47 -9.12 -2.56 -3.96
N PRO A 48 -10.39 -2.92 -3.65
CA PRO A 48 -11.12 -2.32 -2.54
C PRO A 48 -10.43 -2.48 -1.17
N ARG A 49 -9.85 -3.65 -0.86
CA ARG A 49 -9.16 -3.91 0.41
C ARG A 49 -7.89 -3.06 0.54
N THR A 50 -7.07 -2.99 -0.50
CA THR A 50 -5.87 -2.14 -0.54
C THR A 50 -6.24 -0.68 -0.32
N LEU A 51 -7.31 -0.19 -0.97
CA LEU A 51 -7.78 1.18 -0.75
C LEU A 51 -8.30 1.40 0.67
N PHE A 52 -9.02 0.43 1.24
CA PHE A 52 -9.49 0.48 2.62
C PHE A 52 -8.32 0.56 3.62
N TYR A 53 -7.30 -0.29 3.45
CA TYR A 53 -6.11 -0.28 4.31
C TYR A 53 -5.30 0.99 4.16
N TRP A 54 -5.02 1.40 2.92
CA TRP A 54 -4.35 2.66 2.63
C TRP A 54 -5.06 3.84 3.29
N ALA A 55 -6.39 3.93 3.18
CA ALA A 55 -7.15 5.04 3.75
C ALA A 55 -7.07 5.08 5.27
N LYS A 56 -7.21 3.93 5.94
CA LYS A 56 -7.09 3.82 7.40
C LYS A 56 -5.69 4.15 7.89
N MET A 57 -4.65 3.72 7.16
CA MET A 57 -3.26 4.07 7.48
C MET A 57 -2.96 5.55 7.24
N TYR A 58 -3.50 6.14 6.17
CA TYR A 58 -3.24 7.53 5.79
C TYR A 58 -3.75 8.52 6.85
N ILE A 59 -4.85 8.20 7.50
CA ILE A 59 -5.43 9.03 8.56
C ILE A 59 -5.00 8.60 9.97
N GLU A 60 -4.20 7.56 10.08
CA GLU A 60 -3.86 6.98 11.38
C GLU A 60 -3.02 7.96 12.21
N GLY A 61 -3.48 8.23 13.43
CA GLY A 61 -2.79 9.15 14.34
C GLY A 61 -2.93 10.63 13.97
N PHE A 62 -3.63 10.97 12.88
CA PHE A 62 -3.94 12.35 12.52
C PHE A 62 -4.98 12.93 13.47
N LYS A 63 -4.66 14.07 14.12
CA LYS A 63 -5.45 14.62 15.23
C LYS A 63 -6.07 15.97 14.90
N GLU A 64 -7.12 16.31 15.64
CA GLU A 64 -7.73 17.64 15.59
C GLU A 64 -6.68 18.73 15.88
N GLY A 65 -6.70 19.78 15.05
CA GLY A 65 -5.78 20.92 15.16
C GLY A 65 -4.46 20.74 14.38
N GLU A 66 -4.16 19.54 13.87
CA GLU A 66 -3.00 19.34 13.00
C GLU A 66 -3.28 19.89 11.58
N PRO A 67 -2.31 20.56 10.95
CA PRO A 67 -2.48 21.03 9.58
C PRO A 67 -2.47 19.84 8.61
N TYR A 68 -3.32 19.83 7.59
CA TYR A 68 -3.35 18.76 6.58
C TYR A 68 -2.00 18.52 5.86
N THR A 69 -1.09 19.50 5.88
CA THR A 69 0.28 19.36 5.38
C THR A 69 1.16 18.45 6.23
N SER A 70 0.70 17.99 7.41
CA SER A 70 1.39 16.99 8.22
C SER A 70 1.12 15.56 7.77
N LEU A 71 0.11 15.33 6.92
CA LEU A 71 -0.17 14.01 6.36
C LEU A 71 1.02 13.56 5.50
N THR A 72 1.52 12.37 5.81
CA THR A 72 2.68 11.79 5.14
C THR A 72 2.27 10.82 4.06
N ARG A 73 3.23 10.50 3.19
CA ARG A 73 3.05 9.55 2.12
C ARG A 73 2.72 8.16 2.65
N CYS A 74 1.79 7.48 1.99
CA CYS A 74 1.41 6.11 2.30
C CYS A 74 1.52 5.25 1.04
N ILE A 75 2.27 4.15 1.15
CA ILE A 75 2.58 3.22 0.05
C ILE A 75 1.95 1.87 0.37
N ALA A 76 1.14 1.34 -0.54
CA ALA A 76 0.65 -0.03 -0.43
C ALA A 76 1.35 -0.93 -1.46
N ILE A 77 1.92 -2.05 -1.02
CA ILE A 77 2.65 -3.01 -1.87
C ILE A 77 1.94 -4.36 -1.81
N ASN A 78 1.39 -4.80 -2.94
CA ASN A 78 0.61 -6.03 -3.04
C ASN A 78 1.38 -7.07 -3.85
N LEU A 79 1.81 -8.15 -3.21
CA LEU A 79 2.50 -9.27 -3.84
C LEU A 79 1.47 -10.33 -4.23
N ILE A 80 1.33 -10.59 -5.53
CA ILE A 80 0.37 -11.57 -6.06
C ILE A 80 1.14 -12.73 -6.69
N SER A 81 1.00 -13.91 -6.08
CA SER A 81 1.70 -15.12 -6.55
C SER A 81 1.17 -15.60 -7.90
N GLN A 82 -0.15 -15.70 -8.06
CA GLN A 82 -0.76 -16.25 -9.27
C GLN A 82 -2.00 -15.48 -9.72
N GLY A 83 -2.27 -15.51 -11.03
CA GLY A 83 -3.51 -15.04 -11.62
C GLY A 83 -3.69 -13.53 -11.65
N PHE A 84 -2.61 -12.73 -11.56
CA PHE A 84 -2.66 -11.27 -11.69
C PHE A 84 -3.38 -10.84 -12.98
N LYS A 85 -4.33 -9.88 -12.87
CA LYS A 85 -5.26 -9.55 -13.96
C LYS A 85 -5.18 -8.11 -14.49
N LEU A 86 -4.36 -7.23 -13.90
CA LEU A 86 -4.35 -5.82 -14.33
C LEU A 86 -3.54 -5.60 -15.61
N ASN A 87 -2.39 -6.27 -15.75
CA ASN A 87 -1.53 -6.22 -16.92
C ASN A 87 -0.51 -7.38 -16.87
N SER A 88 0.49 -7.38 -17.75
CA SER A 88 1.54 -8.40 -17.87
C SER A 88 2.86 -8.05 -17.20
N GLU A 89 2.98 -6.90 -16.55
CA GLU A 89 4.24 -6.41 -15.97
C GLU A 89 4.58 -7.13 -14.67
N VAL A 90 5.87 -7.26 -14.37
CA VAL A 90 6.37 -7.78 -13.08
C VAL A 90 6.02 -6.82 -11.94
N HIS A 91 6.12 -5.52 -12.21
CA HIS A 91 5.84 -4.46 -11.25
C HIS A 91 4.97 -3.40 -11.93
N SER A 92 3.83 -3.11 -11.32
CA SER A 92 2.97 -1.98 -11.69
C SER A 92 2.89 -1.00 -10.52
N ALA A 93 3.05 0.29 -10.79
CA ALA A 93 2.83 1.36 -9.83
C ALA A 93 1.65 2.24 -10.29
N TYR A 94 0.72 2.50 -9.38
CA TYR A 94 -0.48 3.29 -9.59
C TYR A 94 -0.43 4.54 -8.71
N ARG A 95 -0.80 5.68 -9.30
CA ARG A 95 -0.77 7.02 -8.68
C ARG A 95 -2.01 7.82 -9.10
N ILE A 96 -2.26 8.94 -8.42
CA ILE A 96 -3.30 9.90 -8.79
C ILE A 96 -2.78 10.83 -9.88
N LEU A 97 -3.40 10.77 -11.06
CA LEU A 97 -3.00 11.53 -12.25
C LEU A 97 -4.17 12.36 -12.76
N GLU A 98 -3.87 13.51 -13.36
CA GLU A 98 -4.80 14.26 -14.20
C GLU A 98 -5.17 13.42 -15.45
N GLN A 99 -6.42 13.47 -15.89
CA GLN A 99 -6.98 12.54 -16.88
C GLN A 99 -6.49 12.76 -18.32
N GLN A 100 -6.17 13.99 -18.73
CA GLN A 100 -5.77 14.28 -20.11
C GLN A 100 -4.25 14.25 -20.30
N THR A 101 -3.53 14.88 -19.37
CA THR A 101 -2.08 15.06 -19.41
C THR A 101 -1.32 13.94 -18.71
N TYR A 102 -2.02 13.15 -17.89
CA TYR A 102 -1.41 12.17 -16.99
C TYR A 102 -0.39 12.80 -16.02
N GLN A 103 -0.49 14.11 -15.79
CA GLN A 103 0.34 14.79 -14.81
C GLN A 103 -0.01 14.29 -13.41
N GLN A 104 1.01 13.92 -12.64
CA GLN A 104 0.83 13.47 -11.27
C GLN A 104 0.36 14.63 -10.38
N LEU A 105 -0.72 14.39 -9.62
CA LEU A 105 -1.29 15.39 -8.71
C LEU A 105 -0.46 15.54 -7.43
N THR A 106 -0.04 14.41 -6.87
CA THR A 106 0.72 14.32 -5.61
C THR A 106 1.41 12.96 -5.53
N ASP A 107 2.39 12.82 -4.65
CA ASP A 107 3.03 11.56 -4.29
C ASP A 107 2.55 11.00 -2.93
N LEU A 108 1.52 11.57 -2.30
CA LEU A 108 1.01 11.07 -1.01
C LEU A 108 0.39 9.66 -1.09
N LEU A 109 -0.11 9.24 -2.25
CA LEU A 109 -0.66 7.91 -2.50
C LEU A 109 0.16 7.18 -3.58
N GLU A 110 0.64 5.98 -3.25
CA GLU A 110 1.18 5.05 -4.24
C GLU A 110 0.75 3.61 -3.95
N ILE A 111 0.31 2.91 -4.99
CA ILE A 111 -0.08 1.50 -4.89
C ILE A 111 0.74 0.68 -5.87
N HIS A 112 1.46 -0.31 -5.36
CA HIS A 112 2.26 -1.24 -6.12
C HIS A 112 1.57 -2.59 -6.19
N PHE A 113 1.64 -3.21 -7.36
CA PHE A 113 1.37 -4.62 -7.55
C PHE A 113 2.62 -5.30 -8.10
N LEU A 114 3.04 -6.37 -7.44
CA LEU A 114 4.12 -7.26 -7.86
C LEU A 114 3.53 -8.59 -8.32
N ASN A 115 3.62 -8.85 -9.62
CA ASN A 115 3.18 -10.10 -10.25
C ASN A 115 4.31 -11.12 -10.20
N LEU A 116 4.29 -12.00 -9.18
CA LEU A 116 5.40 -12.92 -8.95
C LEU A 116 5.48 -14.00 -10.05
N ALA A 117 4.37 -14.37 -10.68
CA ALA A 117 4.37 -15.32 -11.80
C ALA A 117 5.07 -14.78 -13.06
N ALA A 118 5.19 -13.45 -13.21
CA ALA A 118 5.93 -12.84 -14.31
C ALA A 118 7.46 -12.80 -14.07
N VAL A 119 7.91 -13.07 -12.84
CA VAL A 119 9.34 -13.10 -12.51
C VAL A 119 9.98 -14.36 -13.12
N LYS A 120 10.67 -14.22 -14.24
CA LYS A 120 11.43 -15.30 -14.89
C LYS A 120 12.93 -15.12 -14.70
N GLY A 121 13.61 -16.14 -14.17
CA GLY A 121 15.08 -16.25 -14.25
C GLY A 121 15.89 -15.21 -13.47
N THR A 122 15.25 -14.39 -12.62
CA THR A 122 15.97 -13.43 -11.79
C THR A 122 16.71 -14.17 -10.68
N LYS A 123 18.05 -14.16 -10.71
CA LYS A 123 18.85 -14.57 -9.55
C LYS A 123 18.48 -13.65 -8.39
N ILE A 124 17.83 -14.18 -7.36
CA ILE A 124 17.69 -13.48 -6.08
C ILE A 124 19.12 -13.22 -5.60
N ARG A 125 19.56 -11.95 -5.64
CA ARG A 125 20.82 -11.57 -5.01
C ARG A 125 20.58 -11.64 -3.51
N GLN A 126 21.02 -12.73 -2.89
CA GLN A 126 21.24 -12.73 -1.45
C GLN A 126 22.41 -11.77 -1.19
N ALA A 127 22.13 -10.70 -0.43
CA ALA A 127 23.15 -9.84 0.14
C ALA A 127 23.75 -10.53 1.38
#